data_AF-X6LSY8-F1
#
_entry.id   AF-X6LSY8-F1
#
_cell.length_a   1.000
_cell.length_b   1.000
_cell.length_c   1.000
_cell.angle_alpha   90.00
_cell.angle_beta   90.00
_cell.angle_gamma   90.00
#
_symmetry.space_group_name_H-M   'P 1'
#
loop_
_entity.id
_entity.type
_entity.pdbx_description
1 polymer ?
#
loop_
_entity_poly.entity_id
_entity_poly.type
_entity_poly.pdbx_seq_one_letter_code
_entity_poly.pdbx_strand_id
1 'polypeptide(L)'
;NVPFSERALNVAVLHSSPLEGESSLDLGLERDKLEFVFRHTQRQIGVFFGVLTKQSLMMCIQRGAQILHISGHGPNAQMLQVENGKGGMEDVSSVMIKSALEDSSWKLKLVFVSTCFSEQVASAFVDAGVPHVVAVHSLVQIHDKMAISFAQSFYENLLGQKKMVLEAFKNAQAG
;
A
#
# COMPACT_ATOMS: atom_id res chain seq x y z
N ASN A 1 4.36 4.07 27.52
CA ASN A 1 4.43 4.21 26.05
C ASN A 1 5.19 3.04 25.49
N VAL A 2 4.50 2.12 24.80
CA VAL A 2 5.16 0.98 24.13
C VAL A 2 5.96 1.53 22.93
N PRO A 3 7.28 1.23 22.83
CA PRO A 3 8.11 1.60 21.69
C PRO A 3 7.48 1.18 20.36
N PHE A 4 7.67 1.96 19.30
CA PHE A 4 7.09 1.63 17.99
C PHE A 4 7.49 0.23 17.52
N SER A 5 8.72 -0.20 17.82
CA SER A 5 9.26 -1.55 17.55
C SER A 5 8.43 -2.68 18.16
N GLU A 6 7.77 -2.44 19.29
CA GLU A 6 7.02 -3.43 20.08
C GLU A 6 5.51 -3.38 19.82
N ARG A 7 5.02 -2.40 19.05
CA ARG A 7 3.60 -2.34 18.65
C ARG A 7 3.33 -3.37 17.57
N ALA A 8 2.16 -4.03 17.65
CA ALA A 8 1.66 -4.85 16.56
C ALA A 8 1.58 -4.01 15.27
N LEU A 9 2.09 -4.54 14.16
CA LEU A 9 1.96 -3.94 12.84
C LEU A 9 1.12 -4.89 11.99
N ASN A 10 -0.08 -4.46 11.61
CA ASN A 10 -0.99 -5.25 10.80
C ASN A 10 -1.11 -4.66 9.40
N VAL A 11 -1.20 -3.34 9.31
CA VAL A 11 -1.34 -2.59 8.05
C VAL A 11 -0.22 -1.58 7.95
N ALA A 12 0.53 -1.61 6.86
CA ALA A 12 1.46 -0.57 6.49
C ALA A 12 0.90 0.20 5.30
N VAL A 13 0.80 1.52 5.42
CA VAL A 13 0.43 2.45 4.34
C VAL A 13 1.67 3.26 4.00
N LEU A 14 2.24 2.98 2.83
CA LEU A 14 3.46 3.60 2.33
C LEU A 14 3.14 4.44 1.11
N HIS A 15 3.58 5.70 1.13
CA HIS A 15 3.31 6.65 0.07
C HIS A 15 4.58 7.30 -0.46
N SER A 16 4.70 7.46 -1.79
CA SER A 16 5.78 8.21 -2.44
C SER A 16 5.25 9.47 -3.12
N SER A 17 5.98 10.57 -2.99
CA SER A 17 5.72 11.83 -3.68
C SER A 17 7.05 12.50 -4.04
N PRO A 18 7.75 12.04 -5.10
CA PRO A 18 9.02 12.65 -5.51
C PRO A 18 8.83 14.13 -5.85
N LEU A 19 9.85 14.95 -5.55
CA LEU A 19 9.83 16.40 -5.81
C LEU A 19 9.82 16.74 -7.31
N GLU A 20 10.20 15.79 -8.17
CA GLU A 20 10.34 15.97 -9.63
C GLU A 20 9.08 15.57 -10.44
N GLY A 21 7.89 15.47 -9.83
CA GLY A 21 6.64 15.08 -10.51
C GLY A 21 5.59 16.21 -10.61
N GLU A 22 4.94 16.34 -11.77
CA GLU A 22 3.93 17.41 -12.04
C GLU A 22 2.49 17.10 -11.57
N SER A 23 2.21 15.94 -10.97
CA SER A 23 0.85 15.54 -10.57
C SER A 23 0.66 15.52 -9.05
N SER A 24 -0.33 16.26 -8.55
CA SER A 24 -0.73 16.26 -7.14
C SER A 24 -1.73 15.12 -6.86
N LEU A 25 -1.27 14.01 -6.28
CA LEU A 25 -2.16 13.08 -5.58
C LEU A 25 -2.53 13.70 -4.22
N ASP A 26 -3.77 13.52 -3.80
CA ASP A 26 -4.20 13.91 -2.47
C ASP A 26 -3.90 12.81 -1.44
N LEU A 27 -2.61 12.56 -1.23
CA LEU A 27 -2.11 11.60 -0.25
C LEU A 27 -2.56 11.93 1.18
N GLY A 28 -2.84 13.21 1.45
CA GLY A 28 -3.42 13.67 2.70
C GLY A 28 -4.85 13.17 2.87
N LEU A 29 -5.69 13.39 1.87
CA LEU A 29 -7.07 12.89 1.86
C LEU A 29 -7.12 11.36 1.92
N GLU A 30 -6.26 10.65 1.17
CA GLU A 30 -6.20 9.19 1.23
C GLU A 30 -5.88 8.71 2.65
N ARG A 31 -4.84 9.28 3.25
CA ARG A 31 -4.47 9.00 4.64
C ARG A 31 -5.63 9.23 5.59
N ASP A 32 -6.30 10.37 5.52
CA ASP A 32 -7.40 10.73 6.42
C ASP A 32 -8.57 9.73 6.30
N LYS A 33 -8.90 9.32 5.07
CA LYS A 33 -9.94 8.32 4.81
C LYS A 33 -9.57 6.94 5.33
N LEU A 34 -8.35 6.49 5.07
CA LEU A 34 -7.88 5.18 5.54
C LEU A 34 -7.75 5.15 7.07
N GLU A 35 -7.22 6.21 7.68
CA GLU A 35 -7.12 6.33 9.13
C GLU A 35 -8.52 6.32 9.78
N PHE A 36 -9.49 7.00 9.18
CA PHE A 36 -10.88 6.91 9.62
C PHE A 36 -11.37 5.46 9.60
N VAL A 37 -11.21 4.74 8.48
CA VAL A 37 -11.64 3.34 8.38
C VAL A 37 -10.98 2.48 9.45
N PHE A 38 -9.65 2.53 9.58
CA PHE A 38 -8.91 1.67 10.51
C PHE A 38 -9.27 1.92 11.97
N ARG A 39 -9.52 3.17 12.37
CA ARG A 39 -9.95 3.54 13.73
C ARG A 39 -11.37 3.08 14.07
N HIS A 40 -12.24 2.98 13.06
CA HIS A 40 -13.65 2.63 13.27
C HIS A 40 -13.95 1.14 13.03
N THR A 41 -12.94 0.32 12.73
CA THR A 41 -13.13 -1.14 12.72
C THR A 41 -13.26 -1.67 14.15
N GLN A 42 -14.00 -2.77 14.33
CA GLN A 42 -14.14 -3.44 15.63
C GLN A 42 -12.86 -4.20 16.07
N ARG A 43 -11.73 -4.02 15.37
CA ARG A 43 -10.46 -4.72 15.63
C ARG A 43 -9.42 -3.71 16.08
N GLN A 44 -8.58 -4.10 17.03
CA GLN A 44 -7.34 -3.37 17.29
C GLN A 44 -6.37 -3.68 16.15
N ILE A 45 -6.27 -2.76 15.19
CA ILE A 45 -5.38 -2.86 14.04
C ILE A 45 -4.23 -1.89 14.27
N GLY A 46 -3.01 -2.43 14.33
CA GLY A 46 -1.79 -1.63 14.30
C GLY A 46 -1.53 -1.12 12.89
N VAL A 47 -1.54 0.20 12.73
CA VAL A 47 -1.31 0.85 11.42
C VAL A 47 -0.05 1.69 11.47
N PHE A 48 0.77 1.58 10.43
CA PHE A 48 1.90 2.47 10.18
C PHE A 48 1.65 3.26 8.90
N PHE A 49 1.80 4.59 8.98
CA PHE A 49 1.84 5.47 7.81
C PHE A 49 3.27 5.97 7.65
N GLY A 50 3.81 5.92 6.44
CA GLY A 50 5.18 6.33 6.19
C GLY A 50 5.50 6.58 4.73
N VAL A 51 6.67 7.16 4.49
CA VAL A 51 7.19 7.34 3.14
C VAL A 51 7.58 5.99 2.57
N LEU A 52 7.27 5.73 1.31
CA LEU A 52 7.70 4.55 0.57
C LEU A 52 9.18 4.71 0.21
N THR A 53 10.06 4.17 1.05
CA THR A 53 11.49 4.00 0.79
C THR A 53 11.80 2.52 0.81
N LYS A 54 12.97 2.13 0.27
CA LYS A 54 13.44 0.76 0.39
C LYS A 54 13.48 0.31 1.85
N GLN A 55 13.97 1.17 2.75
CA GLN A 55 14.08 0.85 4.17
C GLN A 55 12.71 0.66 4.84
N SER A 56 11.72 1.52 4.56
CA SER A 56 10.40 1.41 5.17
C SER A 56 9.64 0.18 4.65
N LEU A 57 9.77 -0.14 3.36
CA LEU A 57 9.20 -1.34 2.75
C LEU A 57 9.72 -2.61 3.42
N MET A 58 11.05 -2.77 3.49
CA MET A 58 11.67 -3.95 4.12
C MET A 58 11.32 -4.04 5.60
N MET A 59 11.34 -2.91 6.31
CA MET A 59 10.98 -2.86 7.73
C MET A 59 9.53 -3.31 7.97
N CYS A 60 8.57 -2.90 7.12
CA CYS A 60 7.19 -3.33 7.28
C CYS A 60 7.01 -4.84 7.05
N ILE A 61 7.69 -5.40 6.05
CA ILE A 61 7.68 -6.84 5.77
C ILE A 61 8.27 -7.64 6.94
N GLN A 62 9.44 -7.23 7.44
CA GLN A 62 10.15 -7.91 8.53
C GLN A 62 9.40 -7.81 9.87
N ARG A 63 8.70 -6.71 10.11
CA ARG A 63 7.88 -6.50 11.33
C ARG A 63 6.51 -7.16 11.26
N GLY A 64 6.18 -7.84 10.17
CA GLY A 64 5.00 -8.67 10.06
C GLY A 64 3.73 -7.96 9.62
N ALA A 65 3.85 -6.88 8.85
CA ALA A 65 2.70 -6.32 8.15
C ALA A 65 2.00 -7.40 7.33
N GLN A 66 0.69 -7.57 7.55
CA GLN A 66 -0.14 -8.52 6.82
C GLN A 66 -0.78 -7.89 5.59
N ILE A 67 -0.95 -6.57 5.63
CA ILE A 67 -1.47 -5.76 4.54
C ILE A 67 -0.46 -4.64 4.27
N LEU A 68 -0.09 -4.48 3.00
CA LEU A 68 0.69 -3.36 2.52
C LEU A 68 -0.17 -2.55 1.54
N HIS A 69 -0.32 -1.26 1.81
CA HIS A 69 -0.94 -0.30 0.92
C HIS A 69 0.15 0.62 0.36
N ILE A 70 0.24 0.72 -0.96
CA ILE A 70 1.25 1.48 -1.68
C ILE A 70 0.54 2.51 -2.54
N SER A 71 0.84 3.78 -2.30
CA SER A 71 0.34 4.89 -3.11
C SER A 71 1.48 5.76 -3.58
N GLY A 72 1.33 6.42 -4.73
CA GLY A 72 2.32 7.41 -5.19
C GLY A 72 2.62 7.37 -6.67
N HIS A 73 3.62 8.16 -7.03
CA HIS A 73 4.08 8.35 -8.40
C HIS A 73 5.56 8.00 -8.55
N GLY A 74 5.90 7.46 -9.72
CA GLY A 74 7.26 7.29 -10.18
C GLY A 74 7.33 7.65 -11.67
N PRO A 75 8.44 8.20 -12.16
CA PRO A 75 8.61 8.54 -13.57
C PRO A 75 8.65 7.29 -14.49
N ASN A 76 8.91 6.10 -13.93
CA ASN A 76 9.09 4.88 -14.70
C ASN A 76 7.93 3.89 -14.52
N ALA A 77 7.44 3.38 -15.64
CA ALA A 77 6.34 2.44 -15.71
C ALA A 77 6.74 0.97 -15.50
N GLN A 78 8.03 0.64 -15.46
CA GLN A 78 8.46 -0.76 -15.60
C GLN A 78 8.74 -1.49 -14.27
N MET A 79 9.04 -0.77 -13.20
CA MET A 79 9.45 -1.37 -11.91
C MET A 79 8.87 -0.61 -10.72
N LEU A 80 8.80 -1.26 -9.55
CA LEU A 80 8.50 -0.56 -8.31
C LEU A 80 9.60 0.44 -8.01
N GLN A 81 9.21 1.71 -7.93
CA GLN A 81 10.10 2.80 -7.56
C GLN A 81 9.76 3.29 -6.15
N VAL A 82 10.79 3.53 -5.35
CA VAL A 82 10.68 4.03 -3.98
C VAL A 82 11.57 5.26 -3.82
N GLU A 83 11.28 6.12 -2.85
CA GLU A 83 12.11 7.30 -2.61
C GLU A 83 13.49 6.91 -2.08
N ASN A 84 14.54 7.52 -2.66
CA ASN A 84 15.95 7.27 -2.30
C ASN A 84 16.46 8.15 -1.15
N GLY A 85 15.58 8.97 -0.54
CA GLY A 85 15.91 9.90 0.55
C GLY A 85 16.69 11.15 0.13
N LYS A 86 16.92 11.35 -1.17
CA LYS A 86 17.61 12.51 -1.76
C LYS A 86 16.72 13.31 -2.71
N GLY A 87 15.40 13.15 -2.61
CA GLY A 87 14.41 13.79 -3.48
C GLY A 87 14.15 13.08 -4.80
N GLY A 88 14.84 11.96 -5.08
CA GLY A 88 14.63 11.14 -6.27
C GLY A 88 14.12 9.73 -5.96
N MET A 89 14.06 8.89 -6.98
CA MET A 89 13.57 7.51 -6.90
C MET A 89 14.71 6.49 -7.08
N GLU A 90 14.53 5.30 -6.54
CA GLU A 90 15.34 4.11 -6.82
C GLU A 90 14.45 2.89 -7.11
N ASP A 91 14.93 1.96 -7.93
CA ASP A 91 14.17 0.76 -8.31
C ASP A 91 14.31 -0.36 -7.28
N VAL A 92 13.20 -1.04 -7.01
CA VAL A 92 13.13 -2.25 -6.18
C VAL A 92 12.67 -3.42 -7.05
N SER A 93 13.55 -4.43 -7.21
CA SER A 93 13.24 -5.60 -8.02
C SER A 93 12.33 -6.60 -7.30
N SER A 94 11.55 -7.37 -8.06
CA SER A 94 10.73 -8.47 -7.52
C SER A 94 11.57 -9.51 -6.78
N VAL A 95 12.82 -9.77 -7.22
CA VAL A 95 13.77 -10.65 -6.53
C VAL A 95 14.07 -10.15 -5.12
N MET A 96 14.24 -8.85 -4.94
CA MET A 96 14.48 -8.26 -3.62
C MET A 96 13.25 -8.36 -2.71
N ILE A 97 12.06 -8.08 -3.26
CA ILE A 97 10.79 -8.24 -2.53
C ILE A 97 10.62 -9.70 -2.10
N LYS A 98 10.85 -10.63 -3.02
CA LYS A 98 10.75 -12.07 -2.76
C LYS A 98 11.71 -12.51 -1.65
N SER A 99 12.98 -12.12 -1.72
CA SER A 99 13.96 -12.41 -0.66
C SER A 99 13.47 -11.89 0.70
N ALA A 100 12.97 -10.66 0.76
CA ALA A 100 12.47 -10.08 2.00
C ALA A 100 11.23 -10.81 2.56
N LEU A 101 10.36 -11.32 1.69
CA LEU A 101 9.20 -12.14 2.08
C LEU A 101 9.63 -13.52 2.57
N GLU A 102 10.63 -14.15 1.94
CA GLU A 102 11.17 -15.46 2.31
C GLU A 102 11.97 -15.40 3.63
N ASP A 103 12.69 -14.30 3.87
CA ASP A 103 13.46 -14.06 5.10
C ASP A 103 12.56 -13.69 6.30
N SER A 104 11.29 -13.33 6.05
CA SER A 104 10.34 -12.99 7.10
C SER A 104 9.65 -14.22 7.66
N SER A 105 9.57 -14.32 8.99
CA SER A 105 8.72 -15.32 9.66
C SER A 105 7.23 -15.02 9.53
N TRP A 106 6.88 -13.85 8.98
CA TRP A 106 5.52 -13.38 8.80
C TRP A 106 5.10 -13.45 7.33
N LYS A 107 3.80 -13.68 7.10
CA LYS A 107 3.24 -13.75 5.76
C LYS A 107 2.49 -12.47 5.42
N LEU A 108 2.99 -11.72 4.44
CA LEU A 108 2.24 -10.68 3.76
C LEU A 108 1.09 -11.33 2.99
N LYS A 109 -0.15 -10.92 3.26
CA LYS A 109 -1.36 -11.58 2.72
C LYS A 109 -2.00 -10.79 1.59
N LEU A 110 -1.87 -9.46 1.65
CA LEU A 110 -2.51 -8.55 0.72
C LEU A 110 -1.59 -7.37 0.44
N VAL A 111 -1.43 -7.06 -0.85
CA VAL A 111 -0.87 -5.79 -1.30
C VAL A 111 -1.95 -5.03 -2.06
N PHE A 112 -2.14 -3.76 -1.71
CA PHE A 112 -3.01 -2.82 -2.41
C PHE A 112 -2.11 -1.75 -3.04
N VAL A 113 -2.24 -1.53 -4.35
CA VAL A 113 -1.41 -0.61 -5.12
C VAL A 113 -2.29 0.42 -5.79
N SER A 114 -2.14 1.69 -5.41
CA SER A 114 -2.84 2.86 -5.96
C SER A 114 -1.83 3.80 -6.62
N THR A 115 -1.43 3.50 -7.86
CA THR A 115 -0.40 4.27 -8.59
C THR A 115 -0.72 4.32 -10.08
N CYS A 116 -0.09 5.25 -10.82
CA CYS A 116 -0.19 5.32 -12.29
C CYS A 116 0.23 4.01 -12.98
N PHE A 117 1.16 3.27 -12.38
CA PHE A 117 1.78 2.07 -12.95
C PHE A 117 1.51 0.85 -12.06
N SER A 118 0.27 0.78 -11.53
CA SER A 118 -0.10 -0.19 -10.51
C SER A 118 -0.04 -1.63 -11.01
N GLU A 119 -0.19 -1.89 -12.31
CA GLU A 119 -0.07 -3.23 -12.90
C GLU A 119 1.35 -3.79 -12.78
N GLN A 120 2.37 -3.01 -13.12
CA GLN A 120 3.77 -3.48 -13.09
C GLN A 120 4.25 -3.64 -11.65
N VAL A 121 3.88 -2.71 -10.77
CA VAL A 121 4.12 -2.83 -9.33
C VAL A 121 3.41 -4.06 -8.76
N ALA A 122 2.15 -4.29 -9.13
CA ALA A 122 1.39 -5.45 -8.69
C ALA A 122 2.02 -6.76 -9.15
N SER A 123 2.50 -6.85 -10.40
CA SER A 123 3.19 -8.03 -10.93
C SER A 123 4.38 -8.40 -10.06
N ALA A 124 5.17 -7.42 -9.60
CA ALA A 124 6.32 -7.69 -8.73
C ALA A 124 5.93 -8.42 -7.43
N PHE A 125 4.77 -8.11 -6.85
CA PHE A 125 4.25 -8.78 -5.66
C PHE A 125 3.59 -10.13 -5.98
N VAL A 126 2.94 -10.26 -7.13
CA VAL A 126 2.41 -11.55 -7.62
C VAL A 126 3.57 -12.53 -7.84
N ASP A 127 4.62 -12.11 -8.53
CA ASP A 127 5.82 -12.90 -8.81
C ASP A 127 6.58 -13.28 -7.52
N ALA A 128 6.50 -12.43 -6.50
CA ALA A 128 7.04 -12.69 -5.17
C ALA A 128 6.15 -13.63 -4.32
N GLY A 129 5.00 -14.05 -4.83
CA GLY A 129 4.13 -15.05 -4.19
C GLY A 129 3.12 -14.47 -3.19
N VAL A 130 2.81 -13.18 -3.25
CA VAL A 130 1.79 -12.58 -2.39
C VAL A 130 0.41 -13.13 -2.77
N PRO A 131 -0.40 -13.67 -1.82
CA PRO A 131 -1.66 -14.34 -2.15
C PRO A 131 -2.72 -13.47 -2.82
N HIS A 132 -2.76 -12.19 -2.45
CA HIS A 132 -3.72 -11.23 -2.99
C HIS A 132 -3.02 -9.92 -3.33
N VAL A 133 -3.22 -9.45 -4.56
CA VAL A 133 -2.74 -8.14 -5.00
C VAL A 133 -3.90 -7.41 -5.67
N VAL A 134 -4.19 -6.20 -5.19
CA VAL A 134 -5.21 -5.30 -5.74
C VAL A 134 -4.49 -4.13 -6.40
N ALA A 135 -4.72 -3.93 -7.69
CA ALA A 135 -4.17 -2.82 -8.45
C ALA A 135 -5.29 -1.85 -8.82
N VAL A 136 -5.09 -0.56 -8.52
CA VAL A 136 -5.98 0.54 -8.85
C VAL A 136 -5.18 1.56 -9.65
N HIS A 137 -5.72 1.95 -10.79
CA HIS A 137 -5.04 2.88 -11.71
C HIS A 137 -5.49 4.32 -11.41
N SER A 138 -4.53 5.18 -11.05
CA SER A 138 -4.78 6.60 -10.74
C SER A 138 -3.89 7.49 -11.60
N LEU A 139 -4.44 8.13 -12.65
CA LEU A 139 -3.68 8.96 -13.60
C LEU A 139 -3.96 10.47 -13.51
N VAL A 140 -5.11 10.90 -12.99
CA VAL A 140 -5.51 12.32 -12.93
C VAL A 140 -6.29 12.60 -11.64
N GLN A 141 -6.41 13.86 -11.21
CA GLN A 141 -7.06 14.23 -9.94
C GLN A 141 -8.50 13.68 -9.77
N ILE A 142 -9.27 13.56 -10.86
CA ILE A 142 -10.61 12.94 -10.82
C ILE A 142 -10.48 11.43 -10.55
N HIS A 143 -9.54 10.77 -11.22
CA HIS A 143 -9.23 9.35 -10.97
C HIS A 143 -8.64 9.13 -9.57
N ASP A 144 -7.90 10.10 -9.03
CA ASP A 144 -7.35 10.06 -7.67
C ASP A 144 -8.44 10.02 -6.61
N LYS A 145 -9.44 10.92 -6.67
CA LYS A 145 -10.59 10.87 -5.77
C LYS A 145 -11.36 9.56 -5.86
N MET A 146 -11.52 9.02 -7.07
CA MET A 146 -12.15 7.71 -7.27
C MET A 146 -11.32 6.58 -6.67
N ALA A 147 -10.00 6.60 -6.83
CA ALA A 147 -9.09 5.62 -6.25
C ALA A 147 -9.12 5.68 -4.71
N ILE A 148 -9.16 6.87 -4.12
CA ILE A 148 -9.31 7.09 -2.68
C ILE A 148 -10.65 6.54 -2.18
N SER A 149 -11.76 6.87 -2.85
CA SER A 149 -13.09 6.34 -2.50
C SER A 149 -13.17 4.83 -2.63
N PHE A 150 -12.55 4.28 -3.67
CA PHE A 150 -12.43 2.84 -3.87
C PHE A 150 -11.63 2.19 -2.74
N ALA A 151 -10.47 2.73 -2.38
CA ALA A 151 -9.65 2.23 -1.27
C ALA A 151 -10.40 2.28 0.06
N GLN A 152 -11.09 3.40 0.34
CA GLN A 152 -11.92 3.55 1.53
C GLN A 152 -12.99 2.44 1.59
N SER A 153 -13.80 2.31 0.53
CA SER A 153 -14.87 1.30 0.45
C SER A 153 -14.31 -0.13 0.56
N PHE A 154 -13.18 -0.41 -0.10
CA PHE A 154 -12.51 -1.69 -0.04
C PHE A 154 -12.13 -2.07 1.40
N TYR A 155 -11.48 -1.16 2.15
CA TYR A 155 -11.11 -1.44 3.54
C TYR A 155 -12.30 -1.49 4.50
N GLU A 156 -13.36 -0.70 4.27
CA GLU A 156 -14.61 -0.79 5.04
C GLU A 156 -15.25 -2.17 4.89
N ASN A 157 -15.32 -2.69 3.67
CA ASN A 157 -15.83 -4.03 3.40
C ASN A 157 -14.91 -5.12 3.97
N LEU A 158 -13.60 -5.01 3.74
CA LEU A 158 -12.62 -6.02 4.16
C LEU A 158 -12.48 -6.10 5.70
N LEU A 159 -12.30 -4.97 6.37
CA LEU A 159 -11.95 -4.92 7.78
C LEU A 159 -13.16 -4.63 8.69
N GLY A 160 -14.07 -3.76 8.25
CA GLY A 160 -15.29 -3.43 8.98
C GLY A 160 -16.34 -4.53 8.87
N GLN A 161 -16.71 -4.89 7.63
CA GLN A 161 -17.74 -5.89 7.35
C GLN A 161 -17.22 -7.33 7.25
N LYS A 162 -15.89 -7.53 7.36
CA LYS A 162 -15.22 -8.84 7.37
C LYS A 162 -15.46 -9.66 6.10
N LYS A 163 -15.58 -9.00 4.95
CA LYS A 163 -15.73 -9.66 3.64
C LYS A 163 -14.41 -10.28 3.18
N MET A 164 -14.49 -11.24 2.27
CA MET A 164 -13.30 -11.77 1.58
C MET A 164 -12.74 -10.72 0.61
N VAL A 165 -11.45 -10.81 0.29
CA VAL A 165 -10.76 -9.83 -0.60
C VAL A 165 -11.52 -9.60 -1.91
N LEU A 166 -11.94 -10.68 -2.58
CA LEU A 166 -12.67 -10.57 -3.85
C LEU A 166 -14.04 -9.90 -3.69
N GLU A 167 -14.75 -10.16 -2.59
CA GLU A 167 -16.06 -9.55 -2.33
C GLU A 167 -15.90 -8.07 -1.96
N ALA A 168 -14.92 -7.74 -1.12
CA ALA A 168 -14.58 -6.35 -0.80
C ALA A 168 -14.20 -5.54 -2.05
N PHE A 169 -13.43 -6.14 -2.97
CA PHE A 169 -13.08 -5.54 -4.25
C PHE A 169 -14.33 -5.26 -5.09
N LYS A 170 -15.21 -6.26 -5.28
CA LYS A 170 -16.44 -6.10 -6.06
C LYS A 170 -17.38 -5.04 -5.47
N ASN A 171 -17.53 -5.02 -4.15
CA ASN A 171 -18.36 -4.02 -3.47
C ASN A 171 -17.78 -2.61 -3.64
N ALA A 172 -16.46 -2.46 -3.59
CA ALA A 172 -15.80 -1.19 -3.81
C ALA A 172 -15.91 -0.69 -5.27
N GLN A 173 -16.03 -1.58 -6.26
CA GLN A 173 -16.27 -1.20 -7.65
C GLN A 173 -17.71 -0.74 -7.92
N ALA A 174 -18.67 -1.13 -7.07
CA ALA A 174 -20.10 -0.86 -7.27
C ALA A 174 -20.58 0.43 -6.60
N GLY A 175 -19.76 1.05 -5.75
CA GLY A 175 -20.04 2.32 -5.07
C GLY A 175 -19.43 3.50 -5.79
#